data_AF-A0AAN8X4J5-F1
#
_entry.id   AF-A0AAN8X4J5-F1
#
_cell.length_a   1.000
_cell.length_b   1.000
_cell.length_c   1.000
_cell.angle_alpha   90.00
_cell.angle_beta   90.00
_cell.angle_gamma   90.00
#
_symmetry.space_group_name_H-M   'P 1'
#
loop_
_entity.id
_entity.type
_entity.pdbx_description
1 polymer ?
#
loop_
_entity_poly.entity_id
_entity_poly.type
_entity_poly.pdbx_seq_one_letter_code
_entity_poly.pdbx_strand_id
1 'polypeptide(L)'
;WVAGVWGECSEYCDIGVQHRIVSCALPLLQSGSPKAAALYLDPKECKKPKPRAVRLCRGQCLPVECSSRDNVFHPGCKHLLKDLALEQDHQEPKLKVVRVN
;
A
#
# COMPACT_ATOMS: atom_id res chain seq x y z
N TRP A 1 -0.22 -9.04 20.41
CA TRP A 1 -0.32 -8.50 19.05
C TRP A 1 -1.21 -9.38 18.23
N VAL A 2 -2.19 -8.78 17.57
CA VAL A 2 -3.06 -9.41 16.58
C VAL A 2 -2.77 -8.71 15.26
N ALA A 3 -2.36 -9.47 14.27
CA ALA A 3 -2.14 -8.96 12.92
C ALA A 3 -3.34 -9.31 12.06
N GLY A 4 -3.98 -8.29 11.48
CA GLY A 4 -5.05 -8.47 10.53
C GLY A 4 -4.57 -9.04 9.20
N VAL A 5 -5.52 -9.23 8.29
CA VAL A 5 -5.23 -9.56 6.90
C VAL A 5 -4.45 -8.41 6.24
N TRP A 6 -3.65 -8.76 5.24
CA TRP A 6 -3.04 -7.76 4.38
C TRP A 6 -4.09 -7.16 3.46
N GLY A 7 -4.02 -5.84 3.29
CA GLY A 7 -4.77 -5.13 2.26
C GLY A 7 -4.18 -5.36 0.88
N GLU A 8 -4.75 -4.66 -0.10
CA GLU A 8 -4.33 -4.74 -1.49
C GLU A 8 -2.91 -4.17 -1.69
N CYS A 9 -2.30 -4.60 -2.81
CA CYS A 9 -1.01 -4.07 -3.20
C CYS A 9 -1.17 -2.64 -3.73
N SER A 10 -0.24 -1.74 -3.36
CA SER A 10 -0.25 -0.37 -3.87
C SER A 10 -0.03 -0.27 -5.38
N GLU A 11 0.65 -1.28 -5.95
CA GLU A 11 0.90 -1.36 -7.38
C GLU A 11 0.05 -2.48 -8.00
N TYR A 12 -0.51 -2.18 -9.17
CA TYR A 12 -1.37 -3.11 -9.89
C TYR A 12 -0.59 -4.13 -10.70
N CYS A 13 0.53 -3.75 -11.32
CA CYS A 13 1.33 -4.65 -12.15
C CYS A 13 2.82 -4.73 -11.73
N ASP A 14 3.24 -3.86 -10.81
CA ASP A 14 4.64 -3.77 -10.38
C ASP A 14 4.84 -4.21 -8.93
N ILE A 15 6.07 -4.05 -8.46
CA ILE A 15 6.42 -4.22 -7.06
C ILE A 15 5.87 -3.04 -6.28
N GLY A 16 4.92 -3.32 -5.39
CA GLY A 16 4.32 -2.34 -4.50
C GLY A 16 4.51 -2.68 -3.03
N VAL A 17 3.73 -2.00 -2.20
CA VAL A 17 3.62 -2.25 -0.77
C VAL A 17 2.19 -2.57 -0.39
N GLN A 18 2.00 -3.45 0.58
CA GLN A 18 0.70 -3.75 1.18
C GLN A 18 0.77 -3.49 2.68
N HIS A 19 -0.34 -3.01 3.23
CA HIS A 19 -0.47 -2.66 4.63
C HIS A 19 -1.37 -3.65 5.35
N ARG A 20 -1.15 -3.86 6.65
CA ARG A 20 -2.11 -4.54 7.53
C ARG A 20 -2.23 -3.84 8.85
N ILE A 21 -3.37 -4.01 9.48
CA ILE A 21 -3.59 -3.53 10.85
C ILE A 21 -2.88 -4.46 11.82
N VAL A 22 -2.13 -3.88 12.77
CA VAL A 22 -1.45 -4.60 13.84
C VAL A 22 -1.79 -3.93 15.16
N SER A 23 -2.59 -4.61 15.97
CA SER A 23 -3.12 -4.07 17.23
C SER A 23 -2.68 -4.90 18.43
N CYS A 24 -2.55 -4.27 19.59
CA CYS A 24 -2.42 -5.01 20.84
C CYS A 24 -3.83 -5.39 21.30
N ALA A 25 -4.10 -6.69 21.43
CA ALA A 25 -5.40 -7.15 21.92
C ALA A 25 -5.27 -8.50 22.63
N LEU A 26 -6.18 -8.73 23.59
CA LEU A 26 -6.37 -10.00 24.27
C LEU A 26 -7.58 -10.73 23.69
N PRO A 27 -7.46 -12.02 23.32
CA PRO A 27 -8.61 -12.81 22.88
C PRO A 27 -9.56 -13.03 24.06
N LEU A 28 -10.81 -12.62 23.90
CA LEU A 28 -11.89 -12.96 24.80
C LEU A 28 -12.50 -14.27 24.28
N LEU A 29 -12.04 -15.40 24.83
CA LEU A 29 -12.60 -16.70 24.55
C LEU A 29 -14.06 -16.73 25.03
N GLN A 30 -15.01 -16.42 24.15
CA GLN A 30 -16.37 -16.93 24.29
C GLN A 30 -16.39 -18.32 23.66
N SER A 31 -16.30 -19.32 24.52
CA SER A 31 -16.42 -20.74 24.19
C SER A 31 -17.57 -20.98 23.20
N GLY A 32 -17.23 -21.19 21.93
CA GLY A 32 -18.18 -21.68 20.91
C GLY A 32 -18.76 -20.67 19.93
N SER A 33 -18.36 -19.39 19.93
CA SER A 33 -18.81 -18.46 18.88
C SER A 33 -17.74 -18.22 17.81
N PRO A 34 -18.07 -18.23 16.50
CA PRO A 34 -17.12 -18.03 15.40
C PRO A 34 -16.53 -16.60 15.33
N LYS A 35 -16.99 -15.70 16.19
CA LYS A 35 -16.43 -14.37 16.39
C LYS A 35 -15.77 -14.31 17.76
N ALA A 36 -14.48 -14.63 17.82
CA ALA A 36 -13.69 -14.35 19.02
C ALA A 36 -13.70 -12.83 19.24
N ALA A 37 -14.36 -12.37 20.30
CA ALA A 37 -14.25 -10.98 20.73
C ALA A 37 -12.80 -10.72 21.18
N ALA A 38 -12.30 -9.52 20.98
CA ALA A 38 -10.96 -9.14 21.40
C ALA A 38 -11.02 -7.80 22.13
N LEU A 39 -10.34 -7.71 23.28
CA LEU A 39 -10.17 -6.46 23.99
C LEU A 39 -8.92 -5.77 23.46
N TYR A 40 -9.08 -4.61 22.83
CA TYR A 40 -7.95 -3.78 22.38
C TYR A 40 -7.28 -3.10 23.58
N LEU A 41 -5.96 -3.17 23.62
CA LEU A 41 -5.11 -2.61 24.68
C LEU A 41 -4.18 -1.54 24.11
N ASP A 42 -3.56 -0.77 25.02
CA ASP A 42 -2.45 0.12 24.66
C ASP A 42 -1.27 -0.71 24.10
N PRO A 43 -0.57 -0.23 23.05
CA PRO A 43 0.61 -0.87 22.50
C PRO A 43 1.68 -1.29 23.53
N LYS A 44 1.82 -0.55 24.65
CA LYS A 44 2.80 -0.81 25.72
C LYS A 44 2.54 -2.11 26.48
N GLU A 45 1.28 -2.57 26.52
CA GLU A 45 0.90 -3.81 27.20
C GLU A 45 1.41 -5.06 26.47
N CYS A 46 1.69 -4.93 25.17
CA CYS A 46 2.22 -6.01 24.37
C CYS A 46 3.74 -6.15 24.53
N LYS A 47 4.16 -7.08 25.39
CA LYS A 47 5.58 -7.39 25.65
C LYS A 47 6.33 -8.02 24.47
N LYS A 48 5.61 -8.66 23.55
CA LYS A 48 6.21 -9.28 22.35
C LYS A 48 6.57 -8.18 21.33
N PRO A 49 7.54 -8.41 20.43
CA PRO A 49 7.83 -7.45 19.36
C PRO A 49 6.62 -7.26 18.43
N LYS A 50 6.39 -6.02 18.00
CA LYS A 50 5.30 -5.68 17.08
C LYS A 50 5.56 -6.31 15.71
N PRO A 51 4.63 -7.12 15.16
CA PRO A 51 4.75 -7.63 13.80
C PRO A 51 4.80 -6.50 12.77
N ARG A 52 5.42 -6.78 11.61
CA ARG A 52 5.46 -5.81 10.50
C ARG A 52 4.05 -5.44 10.05
N ALA A 53 3.80 -4.14 9.93
CA ALA A 53 2.54 -3.60 9.39
C ALA A 53 2.61 -3.33 7.88
N VAL A 54 3.81 -3.45 7.29
CA VAL A 54 4.08 -3.20 5.86
C VAL A 54 4.91 -4.35 5.31
N ARG A 55 4.62 -4.78 4.08
CA ARG A 55 5.48 -5.68 3.31
C ARG A 55 5.42 -5.36 1.82
N LEU A 56 6.45 -5.79 1.08
CA LEU A 56 6.43 -5.77 -0.37
C LEU A 56 5.37 -6.73 -0.91
N CYS A 57 4.83 -6.39 -2.08
CA CYS A 57 3.90 -7.19 -2.86
C CYS A 57 4.21 -7.05 -4.35
N ARG A 58 3.68 -7.97 -5.15
CA ARG A 58 3.63 -7.82 -6.59
C ARG A 58 2.17 -7.73 -7.00
N GLY A 59 1.82 -6.69 -7.73
CA GLY A 59 0.48 -6.51 -8.27
C GLY A 59 0.08 -7.63 -9.23
N GLN A 60 -1.22 -7.81 -9.41
CA GLN A 60 -1.76 -8.72 -10.42
C GLN A 60 -1.90 -7.97 -11.76
N CYS A 61 -0.94 -8.19 -12.66
CA CYS A 61 -1.00 -7.68 -14.04
C CYS A 61 -2.12 -8.37 -14.81
N LEU A 62 -3.34 -7.84 -14.76
CA LEU A 62 -4.35 -8.19 -15.75
C LEU A 62 -4.28 -7.17 -16.90
N PRO A 63 -4.47 -7.62 -18.15
CA PRO A 63 -4.53 -6.71 -19.29
C PRO A 63 -5.76 -5.82 -19.16
N VAL A 64 -5.55 -4.51 -19.22
CA VAL A 64 -6.61 -3.49 -19.20
C VAL A 64 -6.58 -2.76 -20.53
N GLU A 65 -7.73 -2.68 -21.20
CA GLU A 65 -7.88 -1.90 -22.42
C GLU A 65 -7.96 -0.41 -22.06
N CYS A 66 -6.84 0.29 -22.23
CA CYS A 66 -6.73 1.69 -21.85
C CYS A 66 -7.29 2.66 -22.91
N SER A 67 -7.74 2.16 -24.07
CA SER A 67 -8.36 2.98 -25.11
C SER A 67 -9.78 3.44 -24.76
N SER A 68 -10.42 2.85 -23.75
CA SER A 68 -11.73 3.31 -23.26
C SER A 68 -11.57 4.51 -22.33
N ARG A 69 -12.40 5.55 -22.52
CA ARG A 69 -12.44 6.74 -21.66
C ARG A 69 -12.65 6.41 -20.19
N ASP A 70 -13.40 5.34 -19.90
CA ASP A 70 -13.69 4.90 -18.53
C ASP A 70 -12.47 4.25 -17.84
N ASN A 71 -11.50 3.76 -18.63
CA ASN A 71 -10.33 3.05 -18.13
C ASN A 71 -9.07 3.91 -18.05
N VAL A 72 -9.09 5.16 -18.55
CA VAL A 72 -7.92 6.06 -18.56
C VAL A 72 -7.38 6.33 -17.15
N PHE A 73 -8.27 6.38 -16.14
CA PHE A 73 -7.89 6.56 -14.74
C PHE A 73 -7.57 5.25 -14.01
N HIS A 74 -7.64 4.11 -14.70
CA HIS A 74 -7.33 2.82 -14.10
C HIS A 74 -5.83 2.77 -13.74
N PRO A 75 -5.44 2.26 -12.55
CA PRO A 75 -4.03 2.16 -12.14
C PRO A 75 -3.13 1.40 -13.13
N GLY A 76 -3.70 0.42 -13.85
CA GLY A 76 -3.02 -0.30 -14.94
C GLY A 76 -2.76 0.53 -16.20
N CYS A 77 -3.43 1.67 -16.37
CA CYS A 77 -3.29 2.60 -17.49
C CYS A 77 -2.42 3.81 -17.15
N LYS A 78 -1.71 3.78 -16.01
CA LYS A 78 -0.80 4.85 -15.56
C LYS A 78 0.26 5.25 -16.60
N HIS A 79 0.60 4.35 -17.53
CA HIS A 79 1.48 4.69 -18.66
C HIS A 79 0.91 5.77 -19.58
N LEU A 80 -0.42 5.94 -19.66
CA LEU A 80 -1.08 7.00 -20.44
C LEU A 80 -1.20 8.33 -19.66
N LEU A 81 -1.09 8.30 -18.32
CA LEU A 81 -1.10 9.53 -17.52
C LEU A 81 0.20 10.34 -17.67
N LYS A 82 1.27 9.73 -18.21
CA LYS A 82 2.50 10.45 -18.59
C LYS A 82 2.28 11.39 -19.80
N ASP A 83 1.19 11.19 -20.54
CA ASP A 83 0.75 12.09 -21.61
C ASP A 83 -0.23 13.16 -21.11
N LEU A 84 -0.61 13.15 -19.82
CA LEU A 84 -1.35 14.24 -19.19
C LEU A 84 -0.36 15.34 -18.79
N ALA A 85 -0.57 16.54 -19.31
CA ALA A 85 0.26 17.73 -19.14
C ALA A 85 0.45 18.25 -17.69
N LEU A 86 0.08 17.48 -16.66
CA LEU A 86 0.20 17.85 -15.24
C LEU A 86 1.56 17.47 -14.62
N GLU A 87 2.34 16.55 -15.20
CA GLU A 87 3.69 16.21 -14.69
C GLU A 87 4.81 17.15 -15.18
N GLN A 88 4.50 18.19 -15.96
CA GLN A 88 5.53 19.15 -16.42
C GLN A 88 5.96 20.16 -15.34
N ASP A 89 5.23 20.30 -14.23
CA ASP A 89 5.54 21.26 -13.15
C ASP A 89 6.48 20.70 -12.07
N HIS A 90 6.76 19.40 -12.07
CA HIS A 90 7.75 18.77 -11.18
C HIS A 90 8.98 18.24 -11.93
N GLN A 91 9.39 18.94 -12.98
CA GLN A 91 10.77 18.82 -13.46
C GLN A 91 11.68 19.37 -12.35
N GLU A 92 12.32 18.50 -11.57
CA GLU A 92 13.42 18.93 -10.68
C GLU A 92 14.37 19.83 -11.49
N PRO A 93 14.80 20.98 -10.96
CA PRO A 93 15.74 21.83 -11.67
C PRO A 93 17.01 21.03 -11.91
N LYS A 94 17.26 20.64 -13.17
CA LYS A 94 18.51 20.04 -13.60
C LYS A 94 19.63 21.02 -13.24
N LEU A 95 20.34 20.78 -12.13
CA LEU A 95 21.55 21.53 -11.81
C LEU A 95 22.54 21.36 -12.97
N LYS A 96 22.68 22.42 -13.78
CA LYS A 96 23.77 22.52 -14.74
C LYS A 96 25.05 22.76 -13.96
N VAL A 97 25.87 21.73 -13.81
CA VAL A 97 27.25 21.86 -13.32
C VAL A 97 28.04 22.62 -14.39
N VAL A 98 28.27 23.91 -14.16
CA VAL A 98 29.19 24.72 -14.98
C VAL A 98 30.59 24.52 -14.42
N ARG A 99 31.48 23.88 -15.19
CA ARG A 99 32.91 23.92 -14.89
C ARG A 99 33.41 25.33 -15.17
N VAL A 100 33.91 25.99 -14.14
CA VAL A 100 34.66 27.24 -14.26
C VAL A 100 36.11 26.84 -14.55
N ASN A 101 36.67 27.37 -15.64
CA ASN A 101 38.10 27.28 -15.95
C ASN A 101 38.89 28.31 -15.15
#